data_AF-A0A2T1ETW9-F1
#
_entry.id   AF-A0A2T1ETW9-F1
#
_cell.length_a   1.000
_cell.length_b   1.000
_cell.length_c   1.000
_cell.angle_alpha   90.00
_cell.angle_beta   90.00
_cell.angle_gamma   90.00
#
_symmetry.space_group_name_H-M   'P 1'
#
loop_
_entity.id
_entity.type
_entity.pdbx_description
1 polymer ?
#
loop_
_entity_poly.entity_id
_entity_poly.type
_entity_poly.pdbx_seq_one_letter_code
_entity_poly.pdbx_strand_id
1 'polypeptide(L)'
;MFRTKTVNNKLLFWATSACVLTALVPVSRVLGAWELSQRLPETQSVAVAGTAVPVSQILAKLKGKTQVPIFIPSRLIVSQKLYYYSQAQPNSYAISIDYTANCRGAGACTFGEVRAQKGGEFSTKVEGVTKTLKNVKLAGGVKGIFHNGCGAYCTGSIQWKNQGFLYTVSIKNGLESDLILTANSAILAGKR
;
A
#
# COMPACT_ATOMS: atom_id res chain seq x y z
N MET A 1 12.28 -24.86 -50.07
CA MET A 1 13.43 -24.59 -50.96
C MET A 1 13.29 -23.16 -51.45
N PHE A 2 14.22 -22.28 -51.04
CA PHE A 2 14.70 -20.99 -51.60
C PHE A 2 13.73 -20.11 -52.44
N ARG A 3 13.69 -18.78 -52.38
CA ARG A 3 14.75 -17.79 -52.09
C ARG A 3 14.11 -16.38 -52.01
N THR A 4 14.63 -15.54 -51.13
CA THR A 4 14.50 -14.07 -51.14
C THR A 4 15.12 -13.45 -52.40
N LYS A 5 14.60 -12.30 -52.85
CA LYS A 5 15.37 -11.29 -53.60
C LYS A 5 14.95 -9.86 -53.26
N THR A 6 15.94 -9.12 -52.77
CA THR A 6 16.07 -7.69 -52.55
C THR A 6 16.20 -6.93 -53.87
N VAL A 7 15.74 -5.67 -53.94
CA VAL A 7 16.28 -4.66 -54.87
C VAL A 7 16.36 -3.28 -54.18
N ASN A 8 17.55 -2.69 -54.24
CA ASN A 8 17.99 -1.34 -53.87
C ASN A 8 17.25 -0.21 -54.62
N ASN A 9 17.32 1.06 -54.17
CA ASN A 9 18.18 2.09 -54.81
C ASN A 9 18.00 3.54 -54.28
N LYS A 10 19.15 4.25 -54.27
CA LYS A 10 19.42 5.71 -54.37
C LYS A 10 19.39 6.60 -53.12
N LEU A 11 20.60 6.78 -52.58
CA LEU A 11 21.11 8.06 -52.06
C LEU A 11 21.04 9.15 -53.12
N LEU A 12 20.78 10.39 -52.69
CA LEU A 12 21.16 11.60 -53.41
C LEU A 12 21.52 12.71 -52.41
N PHE A 13 22.82 12.96 -52.31
CA PHE A 13 23.42 14.17 -51.74
C PHE A 13 23.32 15.29 -52.77
N TRP A 14 22.91 16.50 -52.36
CA TRP A 14 23.29 17.74 -53.04
C TRP A 14 23.60 18.82 -52.00
N ALA A 15 24.80 19.37 -52.13
CA ALA A 15 25.30 20.54 -51.42
C ALA A 15 25.56 21.66 -52.43
N THR A 16 25.10 22.87 -52.16
CA THR A 16 25.57 24.15 -52.76
C THR A 16 25.15 25.26 -51.77
N SER A 17 26.06 25.89 -51.03
CA SER A 17 26.99 26.99 -51.37
C SER A 17 26.33 28.36 -51.54
N ALA A 18 27.06 29.39 -51.09
CA ALA A 18 26.61 30.64 -50.51
C ALA A 18 26.27 31.78 -51.49
N CYS A 19 25.50 32.78 -51.03
CA CYS A 19 25.86 34.20 -51.17
C CYS A 19 25.06 35.12 -50.25
N VAL A 20 25.75 36.16 -49.83
CA VAL A 20 25.45 37.21 -48.85
C VAL A 20 24.73 38.38 -49.53
N LEU A 21 23.74 39.01 -48.88
CA LEU A 21 23.65 40.48 -48.76
C LEU A 21 22.50 40.93 -47.84
N THR A 22 22.82 42.04 -47.19
CA THR A 22 22.29 42.65 -45.97
C THR A 22 20.95 43.35 -46.13
N ALA A 23 20.10 43.28 -45.09
CA ALA A 23 19.13 44.32 -44.77
C ALA A 23 19.08 44.55 -43.25
N LEU A 24 19.38 45.78 -42.85
CA LEU A 24 19.26 46.34 -41.51
C LEU A 24 17.78 46.57 -41.15
N VAL A 25 17.30 46.02 -40.04
CA VAL A 25 16.15 46.55 -39.28
C VAL A 25 16.20 46.07 -37.81
N PRO A 26 15.52 46.76 -36.87
CA PRO A 26 16.13 47.35 -35.70
C PRO A 26 16.09 46.45 -34.46
N VAL A 27 16.94 46.81 -33.50
CA VAL A 27 17.00 46.26 -32.15
C VAL A 27 15.66 46.43 -31.44
N SER A 28 14.88 45.36 -31.31
CA SER A 28 13.85 45.25 -30.28
C SER A 28 14.43 44.48 -29.11
N ARG A 29 14.77 45.21 -28.05
CA ARG A 29 14.98 44.62 -26.72
C ARG A 29 13.65 44.01 -26.27
N VAL A 30 13.52 42.70 -26.39
CA VAL A 30 12.56 41.93 -25.59
C VAL A 30 13.36 41.22 -24.52
N LEU A 31 13.39 41.86 -23.34
CA LEU A 31 13.68 41.19 -22.09
C LEU A 31 12.56 40.17 -21.86
N GLY A 32 12.86 38.91 -22.15
CA GLY A 32 12.03 37.79 -21.77
C GLY A 32 12.96 36.66 -21.38
N ALA A 33 13.34 36.60 -20.12
CA ALA A 33 13.93 35.41 -19.54
C ALA A 33 12.84 34.34 -19.51
N TRP A 34 12.86 33.41 -20.46
CA TRP A 34 12.03 32.21 -20.37
C TRP A 34 12.86 31.23 -19.55
N GLU A 35 12.90 31.47 -18.24
CA GLU A 35 13.32 30.42 -17.33
C GLU A 35 12.29 29.29 -17.44
N LEU A 36 12.75 28.20 -18.05
CA LEU A 36 12.17 26.87 -17.97
C LEU A 36 11.95 26.52 -16.50
N SER A 37 10.79 26.88 -15.95
CA SER A 37 10.34 26.35 -14.66
C SER A 37 9.81 24.95 -14.90
N GLN A 38 10.73 23.99 -14.92
CA GLN A 38 10.43 22.58 -14.72
C GLN A 38 9.87 22.40 -13.30
N ARG A 39 8.55 22.59 -13.12
CA ARG A 39 7.87 22.04 -11.96
C ARG A 39 7.88 20.52 -12.10
N LEU A 40 8.89 19.90 -11.49
CA LEU A 40 8.78 18.52 -11.02
C LEU A 40 7.46 18.41 -10.24
N PRO A 41 6.59 17.44 -10.54
CA PRO A 41 5.44 17.19 -9.70
C PRO A 41 6.00 16.74 -8.35
N GLU A 42 5.96 17.65 -7.39
CA GLU A 42 6.20 17.37 -5.99
C GLU A 42 5.21 16.26 -5.63
N THR A 43 5.75 15.06 -5.43
CA THR A 43 4.98 13.91 -4.96
C THR A 43 4.43 14.31 -3.59
N GLN A 44 3.22 14.87 -3.57
CA GLN A 44 2.51 15.21 -2.36
C GLN A 44 2.20 13.91 -1.63
N SER A 45 3.16 13.47 -0.82
CA SER A 45 2.96 12.51 0.24
C SER A 45 2.05 13.18 1.26
N VAL A 46 0.73 13.08 1.04
CA VAL A 46 -0.25 13.43 2.05
C VAL A 46 0.07 12.56 3.26
N ALA A 47 0.66 13.18 4.28
CA ALA A 47 0.91 12.54 5.56
C ALA A 47 -0.45 12.21 6.17
N VAL A 48 -0.95 11.01 5.91
CA VAL A 48 -2.18 10.54 6.52
C VAL A 48 -1.95 10.53 8.03
N ALA A 49 -2.68 11.41 8.73
CA ALA A 49 -2.65 11.50 10.18
C ALA A 49 -3.02 10.14 10.79
N GLY A 50 -2.21 9.66 11.74
CA GLY A 50 -2.44 8.36 12.37
C GLY A 50 -1.34 8.00 13.36
N THR A 51 -1.71 7.19 14.36
CA THR A 51 -0.79 6.67 15.39
C THR A 51 0.23 5.73 14.77
N ALA A 52 1.51 5.97 15.08
CA ALA A 52 2.60 5.08 14.69
C ALA A 52 2.53 3.75 15.46
N VAL A 53 2.74 2.64 14.74
CA VAL A 53 2.79 1.31 15.35
C VAL A 53 4.22 1.06 15.89
N PRO A 54 4.41 0.54 17.12
CA PRO A 54 5.73 0.28 17.70
C PRO A 54 6.34 -1.01 17.12
N VAL A 55 6.70 -0.97 15.85
CA VAL A 55 7.11 -2.14 15.04
C VAL A 55 8.25 -2.92 15.69
N SER A 56 9.31 -2.25 16.13
CA SER A 56 10.49 -2.90 16.71
C SER A 56 10.15 -3.71 17.96
N GLN A 57 9.27 -3.18 18.82
CA GLN A 57 8.82 -3.85 20.04
C GLN A 57 7.98 -5.08 19.73
N ILE A 58 7.09 -4.99 18.75
CA ILE A 58 6.28 -6.13 18.28
C ILE A 58 7.18 -7.20 17.67
N LEU A 59 8.12 -6.82 16.80
CA LEU A 59 9.04 -7.75 16.16
C LEU A 59 9.89 -8.53 17.16
N ALA A 60 10.34 -7.87 18.24
CA ALA A 60 11.09 -8.54 19.31
C ALA A 60 10.31 -9.67 19.99
N LYS A 61 8.96 -9.65 19.94
CA LYS A 61 8.11 -10.70 20.50
C LYS A 61 7.80 -11.82 19.51
N LEU A 62 7.83 -11.55 18.20
CA LEU A 62 7.43 -12.46 17.14
C LEU A 62 8.59 -13.19 16.46
N LYS A 63 9.71 -12.51 16.23
CA LYS A 63 10.87 -13.08 15.51
C LYS A 63 11.39 -14.33 16.20
N GLY A 64 11.72 -15.34 15.40
CA GLY A 64 12.20 -16.64 15.88
C GLY A 64 11.12 -17.59 16.44
N LYS A 65 9.86 -17.13 16.59
CA LYS A 65 8.76 -17.96 17.12
C LYS A 65 7.74 -18.40 16.07
N THR A 66 7.79 -17.80 14.89
CA THR A 66 6.92 -18.12 13.76
C THR A 66 7.73 -18.20 12.47
N GLN A 67 7.30 -19.07 11.56
CA GLN A 67 7.81 -19.18 10.20
C GLN A 67 7.02 -18.30 9.23
N VAL A 68 5.90 -17.73 9.67
CA VAL A 68 5.07 -16.84 8.85
C VAL A 68 5.82 -15.53 8.60
N PRO A 69 5.99 -15.09 7.34
CA PRO A 69 6.57 -13.78 7.04
C PRO A 69 5.77 -12.68 7.74
N ILE A 70 6.45 -11.85 8.52
CA ILE A 70 5.81 -10.84 9.37
C ILE A 70 5.56 -9.57 8.56
N PHE A 71 4.28 -9.24 8.39
CA PHE A 71 3.80 -7.98 7.83
C PHE A 71 2.99 -7.27 8.91
N ILE A 72 3.44 -6.11 9.33
CA ILE A 72 2.77 -5.31 10.36
C ILE A 72 2.46 -3.94 9.72
N PRO A 73 1.32 -3.31 10.01
CA PRO A 73 1.04 -1.94 9.59
C PRO A 73 2.05 -0.95 10.20
N SER A 74 2.41 0.10 9.47
CA SER A 74 3.28 1.17 10.02
C SER A 74 2.49 2.23 10.76
N ARG A 75 1.21 2.43 10.39
CA ARG A 75 0.32 3.44 10.98
C ARG A 75 -1.09 2.89 11.10
N LEU A 76 -1.83 3.41 12.06
CA LEU A 76 -3.26 3.19 12.26
C LEU A 76 -4.00 4.53 12.18
N ILE A 77 -5.16 4.55 11.54
CA ILE A 77 -5.98 5.76 11.40
C ILE A 77 -6.77 5.97 12.69
N VAL A 78 -6.08 6.49 13.70
CA VAL A 78 -6.63 6.72 15.03
C VAL A 78 -5.77 7.78 15.74
N SER A 79 -6.37 8.57 16.63
CA SER A 79 -5.70 9.65 17.38
C SER A 79 -5.40 9.30 18.84
N GLN A 80 -5.91 8.18 19.35
CA GLN A 80 -5.72 7.77 20.73
C GLN A 80 -4.50 6.86 20.93
N LYS A 81 -4.00 6.84 22.17
CA LYS A 81 -2.95 5.91 22.59
C LYS A 81 -3.48 4.47 22.51
N LEU A 82 -2.66 3.59 21.96
CA LEU A 82 -2.94 2.17 21.86
C LEU A 82 -1.85 1.35 22.55
N TYR A 83 -2.24 0.16 22.98
CA TYR A 83 -1.38 -0.85 23.58
C TYR A 83 -1.36 -2.08 22.70
N TYR A 84 -0.26 -2.82 22.71
CA TYR A 84 -0.02 -3.92 21.78
C TYR A 84 0.37 -5.16 22.57
N TYR A 85 -0.33 -6.25 22.29
CA TYR A 85 -0.01 -7.57 22.84
C TYR A 85 0.19 -8.54 21.69
N SER A 86 1.32 -9.25 21.67
CA SER A 86 1.72 -10.08 20.54
C SER A 86 1.99 -11.51 20.96
N GLN A 87 1.44 -12.44 20.20
CA GLN A 87 1.62 -13.87 20.36
C GLN A 87 2.03 -14.51 19.03
N ALA A 88 2.85 -15.55 19.10
CA ALA A 88 3.36 -16.25 17.93
C ALA A 88 3.33 -17.77 18.18
N GLN A 89 2.98 -18.50 17.12
CA GLN A 89 3.12 -19.94 17.01
C GLN A 89 3.90 -20.25 15.72
N PRO A 90 4.43 -21.48 15.53
CA PRO A 90 5.23 -21.80 14.35
C PRO A 90 4.55 -21.44 13.02
N ASN A 91 3.23 -21.58 12.93
CA ASN A 91 2.44 -21.35 11.72
C ASN A 91 1.53 -20.11 11.78
N SER A 92 1.63 -19.27 12.80
CA SER A 92 0.78 -18.07 12.94
C SER A 92 1.36 -17.00 13.84
N TYR A 93 0.84 -15.79 13.75
CA TYR A 93 0.97 -14.76 14.78
C TYR A 93 -0.30 -13.94 14.90
N ALA A 94 -0.49 -13.33 16.06
CA ALA A 94 -1.55 -12.38 16.33
C ALA A 94 -1.00 -11.20 17.14
N ILE A 95 -1.44 -10.00 16.80
CA ILE A 95 -1.13 -8.75 17.48
C ILE A 95 -2.46 -8.11 17.84
N SER A 96 -2.86 -8.24 19.09
CA SER A 96 -3.98 -7.49 19.64
C SER A 96 -3.59 -6.04 19.82
N ILE A 97 -4.46 -5.14 19.37
CA ILE A 97 -4.31 -3.70 19.48
C ILE A 97 -5.44 -3.22 20.38
N ASP A 98 -5.09 -2.61 21.49
CA ASP A 98 -5.98 -2.42 22.62
C ASP A 98 -6.00 -0.96 23.10
N TYR A 99 -7.14 -0.52 23.64
CA TYR A 99 -7.27 0.80 24.25
C TYR A 99 -6.62 0.89 25.64
N THR A 100 -6.38 -0.25 26.31
CA THR A 100 -5.79 -0.32 27.65
C THR A 100 -4.66 -1.36 27.70
N ALA A 101 -3.68 -1.14 28.59
CA ALA A 101 -2.45 -1.94 28.65
C ALA A 101 -2.66 -3.42 28.96
N ASN A 102 -3.69 -3.74 29.75
CA ASN A 102 -3.94 -5.09 30.26
C ASN A 102 -5.10 -5.79 29.54
N CYS A 103 -5.56 -5.25 28.40
CA CYS A 103 -6.72 -5.79 27.69
C CYS A 103 -6.46 -7.18 27.08
N ARG A 104 -5.28 -7.39 26.50
CA ARG A 104 -4.85 -8.67 25.91
C ARG A 104 -5.87 -9.22 24.90
N GLY A 105 -6.48 -8.33 24.11
CA GLY A 105 -7.48 -8.68 23.10
C GLY A 105 -8.89 -8.97 23.64
N ALA A 106 -9.21 -8.64 24.90
CA ALA A 106 -10.56 -8.75 25.43
C ALA A 106 -11.54 -7.78 24.73
N GLY A 107 -12.62 -8.29 24.14
CA GLY A 107 -13.47 -7.55 23.19
C GLY A 107 -14.06 -6.21 23.69
N ALA A 108 -14.16 -6.00 25.00
CA ALA A 108 -14.59 -4.73 25.57
C ALA A 108 -13.59 -3.60 25.30
N CYS A 109 -12.29 -3.88 25.40
CA CYS A 109 -11.19 -2.91 25.32
C CYS A 109 -10.31 -3.07 24.07
N THR A 110 -10.58 -4.05 23.21
CA THR A 110 -9.87 -4.23 21.93
C THR A 110 -10.24 -3.13 20.93
N PHE A 111 -9.23 -2.51 20.32
CA PHE A 111 -9.36 -1.67 19.14
C PHE A 111 -9.40 -2.51 17.87
N GLY A 112 -8.50 -3.49 17.74
CA GLY A 112 -8.40 -4.32 16.55
C GLY A 112 -7.35 -5.43 16.67
N GLU A 113 -7.10 -6.11 15.57
CA GLU A 113 -6.10 -7.17 15.51
C GLU A 113 -5.38 -7.19 14.15
N VAL A 114 -4.09 -7.51 14.18
CA VAL A 114 -3.34 -7.93 13.00
C VAL A 114 -2.91 -9.37 13.21
N ARG A 115 -3.29 -10.26 12.31
CA ARG A 115 -2.90 -11.67 12.37
C ARG A 115 -2.51 -12.22 11.02
N ALA A 116 -1.71 -13.27 11.06
CA ALA A 116 -1.40 -14.05 9.88
C ALA A 116 -1.24 -15.53 10.23
N GLN A 117 -1.50 -16.38 9.25
CA GLN A 117 -1.34 -17.83 9.39
C GLN A 117 -0.87 -18.46 8.08
N LYS A 118 -0.16 -19.57 8.20
CA LYS A 118 0.20 -20.42 7.06
C LYS A 118 -1.07 -21.06 6.49
N GLY A 119 -1.23 -20.97 5.17
CA GLY A 119 -2.43 -21.40 4.49
C GLY A 119 -3.64 -20.54 4.87
N GLY A 120 -4.81 -21.17 4.91
CA GLY A 120 -6.08 -20.53 5.21
C GLY A 120 -6.80 -20.07 3.94
N GLU A 121 -8.13 -20.09 4.03
CA GLU A 121 -9.01 -19.60 2.98
C GLU A 121 -9.58 -18.26 3.35
N PHE A 122 -9.93 -17.49 2.32
CA PHE A 122 -10.72 -16.30 2.54
C PHE A 122 -12.02 -16.67 3.23
N SER A 123 -12.44 -15.84 4.17
CA SER A 123 -13.76 -15.98 4.73
C SER A 123 -14.79 -15.84 3.60
N THR A 124 -15.71 -16.79 3.50
CA THR A 124 -16.77 -16.79 2.47
C THR A 124 -18.14 -16.45 3.05
N LYS A 125 -18.22 -16.37 4.37
CA LYS A 125 -19.43 -16.07 5.13
C LYS A 125 -19.14 -14.96 6.13
N VAL A 126 -20.11 -14.09 6.32
CA VAL A 126 -20.07 -13.03 7.34
C VAL A 126 -21.25 -13.26 8.28
N GLU A 127 -20.96 -13.25 9.58
CA GLU A 127 -21.95 -13.37 10.64
C GLU A 127 -22.37 -11.99 11.15
N GLY A 128 -23.52 -11.89 11.80
CA GLY A 128 -24.07 -10.63 12.33
C GLY A 128 -25.29 -10.09 11.58
N VAL A 129 -25.82 -8.96 12.05
CA VAL A 129 -27.04 -8.32 11.51
C VAL A 129 -26.74 -7.62 10.18
N THR A 130 -25.65 -6.84 10.15
CA THR A 130 -25.12 -6.26 8.92
C THR A 130 -24.02 -7.17 8.39
N LYS A 131 -24.05 -7.48 7.09
CA LYS A 131 -23.09 -8.38 6.43
C LYS A 131 -22.60 -7.76 5.14
N THR A 132 -21.38 -7.24 5.14
CA THR A 132 -20.71 -6.78 3.92
C THR A 132 -19.58 -7.72 3.59
N LEU A 133 -19.52 -8.17 2.33
CA LEU A 133 -18.42 -8.92 1.75
C LEU A 133 -18.07 -8.28 0.40
N LYS A 134 -16.84 -7.80 0.25
CA LYS A 134 -16.46 -7.04 -0.95
C LYS A 134 -15.03 -7.31 -1.36
N ASN A 135 -14.79 -7.53 -2.64
CA ASN A 135 -13.44 -7.56 -3.19
C ASN A 135 -12.84 -6.15 -3.19
N VAL A 136 -11.60 -6.03 -2.71
CA VAL A 136 -10.85 -4.77 -2.68
C VAL A 136 -9.50 -4.94 -3.37
N LYS A 137 -8.97 -3.84 -3.92
CA LYS A 137 -7.63 -3.79 -4.47
C LYS A 137 -6.71 -3.08 -3.47
N LEU A 138 -5.65 -3.77 -3.09
CA LEU A 138 -4.64 -3.27 -2.15
C LEU A 138 -3.38 -2.83 -2.92
N ALA A 139 -2.43 -2.27 -2.17
CA ALA A 139 -1.15 -1.82 -2.68
C ALA A 139 -0.44 -2.91 -3.50
N GLY A 140 0.25 -2.49 -4.57
CA GLY A 140 0.90 -3.42 -5.49
C GLY A 140 -0.07 -4.28 -6.31
N GLY A 141 -1.37 -3.96 -6.33
CA GLY A 141 -2.38 -4.74 -7.04
C GLY A 141 -2.79 -6.03 -6.34
N VAL A 142 -2.39 -6.22 -5.08
CA VAL A 142 -2.79 -7.38 -4.26
C VAL A 142 -4.32 -7.39 -4.14
N LYS A 143 -4.93 -8.55 -4.40
CA LYS A 143 -6.36 -8.76 -4.20
C LYS A 143 -6.63 -9.01 -2.72
N GLY A 144 -7.63 -8.33 -2.17
CA GLY A 144 -8.11 -8.57 -0.82
C GLY A 144 -9.62 -8.71 -0.77
N ILE A 145 -10.12 -9.13 0.39
CA ILE A 145 -11.55 -9.19 0.69
C ILE A 145 -11.80 -8.37 1.95
N PHE A 146 -12.70 -7.40 1.83
CA PHE A 146 -13.25 -6.65 2.95
C PHE A 146 -14.50 -7.36 3.49
N HIS A 147 -14.56 -7.41 4.82
CA HIS A 147 -15.69 -7.93 5.58
C HIS A 147 -16.15 -6.87 6.58
N ASN A 148 -17.45 -6.74 6.78
CA ASN A 148 -17.99 -6.05 7.95
C ASN A 148 -19.19 -6.82 8.49
N GLY A 149 -19.07 -7.28 9.73
CA GLY A 149 -20.09 -8.01 10.47
C GLY A 149 -20.41 -7.31 11.79
N CYS A 150 -21.69 -7.20 12.15
CA CYS A 150 -22.11 -6.54 13.39
C CYS A 150 -22.86 -7.48 14.34
N GLY A 151 -22.39 -7.55 15.59
CA GLY A 151 -23.08 -8.17 16.72
C GLY A 151 -23.25 -7.12 17.83
N ALA A 152 -22.60 -7.33 18.98
CA ALA A 152 -22.51 -6.31 20.04
C ALA A 152 -21.75 -5.04 19.60
N TYR A 153 -20.86 -5.18 18.62
CA TYR A 153 -20.20 -4.11 17.89
C TYR A 153 -19.95 -4.58 16.46
N CYS A 154 -19.66 -3.65 15.55
CA CYS A 154 -19.24 -3.99 14.20
C CYS A 154 -17.75 -4.29 14.17
N THR A 155 -17.35 -5.27 13.37
CA THR A 155 -15.93 -5.54 13.10
C THR A 155 -15.71 -5.51 11.61
N GLY A 156 -15.01 -4.46 11.17
CA GLY A 156 -14.47 -4.41 9.82
C GLY A 156 -13.18 -5.22 9.76
N SER A 157 -12.94 -5.95 8.67
CA SER A 157 -11.65 -6.59 8.42
C SER A 157 -11.29 -6.65 6.95
N ILE A 158 -9.99 -6.69 6.67
CA ILE A 158 -9.45 -7.00 5.34
C ILE A 158 -8.57 -8.22 5.43
N GLN A 159 -8.82 -9.15 4.51
CA GLN A 159 -8.00 -10.33 4.29
C GLN A 159 -7.26 -10.22 2.97
N TRP A 160 -6.01 -10.66 2.93
CA TRP A 160 -5.27 -10.87 1.69
C TRP A 160 -4.36 -12.09 1.83
N LYS A 161 -4.05 -12.71 0.70
CA LYS A 161 -3.07 -13.80 0.66
C LYS A 161 -1.77 -13.30 0.05
N ASN A 162 -0.65 -13.75 0.60
CA ASN A 162 0.67 -13.56 0.01
C ASN A 162 1.49 -14.84 0.20
N GLN A 163 2.03 -15.40 -0.89
CA GLN A 163 2.91 -16.58 -0.88
C GLN A 163 2.40 -17.76 -0.02
N GLY A 164 1.09 -18.04 -0.06
CA GLY A 164 0.49 -19.14 0.70
C GLY A 164 0.19 -18.85 2.17
N PHE A 165 0.27 -17.58 2.60
CA PHE A 165 -0.13 -17.14 3.95
C PHE A 165 -1.35 -16.23 3.84
N LEU A 166 -2.33 -16.42 4.74
CA LEU A 166 -3.47 -15.53 4.90
C LEU A 166 -3.16 -14.48 5.97
N TYR A 167 -3.30 -13.22 5.60
CA TYR A 167 -3.16 -12.08 6.48
C TYR A 167 -4.54 -11.48 6.75
N THR A 168 -4.74 -10.95 7.94
CA THR A 168 -5.96 -10.26 8.33
C THR A 168 -5.63 -9.05 9.17
N VAL A 169 -6.25 -7.92 8.84
CA VAL A 169 -6.37 -6.76 9.74
C VAL A 169 -7.84 -6.62 10.08
N SER A 170 -8.17 -6.46 11.36
CA SER A 170 -9.53 -6.16 11.83
C SER A 170 -9.53 -4.95 12.76
N ILE A 171 -10.59 -4.16 12.71
CA ILE A 171 -10.80 -2.98 13.55
C ILE A 171 -12.26 -2.96 14.02
N LYS A 172 -12.44 -2.76 15.33
CA LYS A 172 -13.74 -2.53 15.96
C LYS A 172 -14.32 -1.23 15.43
N ASN A 173 -15.52 -1.32 14.87
CA ASN A 173 -16.21 -0.25 14.14
C ASN A 173 -15.37 0.34 13.00
N GLY A 174 -14.46 -0.45 12.42
CA GLY A 174 -13.58 -0.01 11.36
C GLY A 174 -14.30 0.23 10.02
N LEU A 175 -13.95 1.34 9.37
CA LEU A 175 -14.40 1.65 8.01
C LEU A 175 -13.55 0.90 6.98
N GLU A 176 -14.13 0.61 5.81
CA GLU A 176 -13.41 -0.02 4.70
C GLU A 176 -12.16 0.79 4.31
N SER A 177 -12.25 2.12 4.22
CA SER A 177 -11.15 3.01 3.87
C SER A 177 -9.97 2.89 4.83
N ASP A 178 -10.24 2.85 6.14
CA ASP A 178 -9.20 2.85 7.17
C ASP A 178 -8.49 1.49 7.20
N LEU A 179 -9.23 0.42 6.96
CA LEU A 179 -8.68 -0.92 6.80
C LEU A 179 -7.83 -1.04 5.55
N ILE A 180 -8.25 -0.45 4.42
CA ILE A 180 -7.44 -0.42 3.18
C ILE A 180 -6.13 0.31 3.44
N LEU A 181 -6.16 1.49 4.07
CA LEU A 181 -4.97 2.25 4.42
C LEU A 181 -4.04 1.45 5.35
N THR A 182 -4.62 0.80 6.37
CA THR A 182 -3.88 -0.02 7.33
C THR A 182 -3.20 -1.22 6.65
N ALA A 183 -3.95 -1.99 5.85
CA ALA A 183 -3.44 -3.13 5.11
C ALA A 183 -2.36 -2.72 4.09
N ASN A 184 -2.60 -1.63 3.36
CA ASN A 184 -1.63 -1.09 2.41
C ASN A 184 -0.34 -0.68 3.11
N SER A 185 -0.41 -0.07 4.31
CA SER A 185 0.79 0.29 5.05
C SER A 185 1.63 -0.93 5.44
N ALA A 186 0.99 -2.08 5.69
CA ALA A 186 1.69 -3.34 5.98
C ALA A 186 2.33 -3.92 4.70
N ILE A 187 1.59 -3.94 3.60
CA ILE A 187 2.07 -4.44 2.30
C ILE A 187 3.26 -3.62 1.80
N LEU A 188 3.14 -2.29 1.83
CA LEU A 188 4.18 -1.37 1.36
C LEU A 188 5.44 -1.39 2.24
N ALA A 189 5.29 -1.64 3.55
CA ALA A 189 6.44 -1.80 4.43
C ALA A 189 7.20 -3.11 4.20
N GLY A 190 6.56 -4.10 3.57
CA GLY A 190 7.16 -5.40 3.28
C GLY A 190 7.36 -6.28 4.52
N LYS A 191 8.06 -7.40 4.30
CA LYS A 191 8.47 -8.33 5.36
C LYS A 191 9.47 -7.63 6.30
N ARG A 192 9.25 -7.72 7.61
CA ARG A 192 10.11 -7.04 8.61
C ARG A 192 10.39 -7.86 9.86
#